data_AF-A0A3D1AEL0-F1
#
_entry.id   AF-A0A3D1AEL0-F1
#
_cell.length_a   1.000
_cell.length_b   1.000
_cell.length_c   1.000
_cell.angle_alpha   90.00
_cell.angle_beta   90.00
_cell.angle_gamma   90.00
#
_symmetry.space_group_name_H-M   'P 1'
#
loop_
_entity.id
_entity.type
_entity.pdbx_description
1 polymer ?
#
loop_
_entity_poly.entity_id
_entity_poly.type
_entity_poly.pdbx_seq_one_letter_code
_entity_poly.pdbx_strand_id
1 'polypeptide(L)'
;MTYRRMQEIDVLLDDKPELAKEMVLQDERNRQAHRELKSFNDIGKFACKHPFVVKQKHYKDSYSELTELKRTDPAAFLKEITNVTQNIRRIQSQINNKKYKSEDEKRSWHQNLEKATIRKQVLEDIISG
;
A
#
# COMPACT_ATOMS: atom_id res chain seq x y z
N MET A 1 17.18 -24.74 23.04
CA MET A 1 17.61 -25.21 21.71
C MET A 1 19.03 -25.71 21.84
N THR A 2 19.29 -27.00 21.68
CA THR A 2 20.62 -27.63 21.81
C THR A 2 21.37 -27.52 20.47
N TYR A 3 22.69 -27.23 20.52
CA TYR A 3 23.56 -27.03 19.35
C TYR A 3 23.42 -28.14 18.28
N ARG A 4 23.30 -29.40 18.72
CA ARG A 4 23.07 -30.55 17.86
C ARG A 4 21.80 -30.45 17.00
N ARG A 5 20.71 -29.89 17.54
CA ARG A 5 19.46 -29.71 16.80
C ARG A 5 19.57 -28.62 15.73
N MET A 6 20.40 -27.60 15.97
CA MET A 6 20.67 -26.58 14.95
C MET A 6 21.41 -27.18 13.76
N GLN A 7 22.43 -28.02 13.99
CA GLN A 7 23.16 -28.71 12.92
C GLN A 7 22.25 -29.64 12.10
N GLU A 8 21.33 -30.36 12.73
CA GLU A 8 20.34 -31.19 12.03
C GLU A 8 19.41 -30.37 11.14
N ILE A 9 18.95 -29.21 11.64
CA ILE A 9 18.10 -28.31 10.86
C ILE A 9 18.88 -27.72 9.68
N ASP A 10 20.15 -27.35 9.88
CA ASP A 10 21.01 -26.79 8.84
C ASP A 10 21.18 -27.75 7.66
N VAL A 11 21.50 -29.02 7.95
CA VAL A 11 21.62 -30.06 6.93
C VAL A 11 20.32 -30.28 6.16
N LEU A 12 19.17 -30.21 6.84
CA LEU A 12 17.85 -30.35 6.20
C LEU A 12 17.48 -29.13 5.34
N LEU A 13 17.93 -27.93 5.73
CA LEU A 13 17.72 -26.71 4.96
C LEU A 13 18.58 -26.70 3.68
N ASP A 14 19.81 -27.21 3.77
CA ASP A 14 20.73 -27.33 2.63
C ASP A 14 20.27 -28.37 1.59
N ASP A 15 19.63 -29.46 2.02
CA ASP A 15 19.12 -30.51 1.12
C ASP A 15 18.00 -29.98 0.20
N LYS A 16 17.13 -29.09 0.71
CA LYS A 16 15.95 -28.57 -0.02
C LYS A 16 15.66 -27.10 0.30
N PRO A 17 16.50 -26.16 -0.16
CA PRO A 17 16.37 -24.74 0.15
C PRO A 17 15.05 -24.13 -0.37
N GLU A 18 14.49 -24.65 -1.46
CA GLU A 18 13.22 -24.16 -2.01
C GLU A 18 12.01 -24.46 -1.10
N LEU A 19 11.99 -25.62 -0.43
CA LEU A 19 10.91 -25.96 0.51
C LEU A 19 10.98 -25.08 1.76
N ALA A 20 12.19 -24.76 2.23
CA ALA A 20 12.37 -23.84 3.34
C ALA A 20 11.83 -22.45 3.01
N LYS A 21 12.13 -21.96 1.80
CA LYS A 21 11.60 -20.69 1.29
C LYS A 21 10.07 -20.71 1.18
N GLU A 22 9.50 -21.79 0.65
CA GLU A 22 8.05 -21.97 0.57
C GLU A 22 7.40 -21.94 1.96
N MET A 23 7.99 -22.65 2.94
CA MET A 23 7.49 -22.67 4.32
C MET A 23 7.47 -21.28 4.95
N VAL A 24 8.53 -20.48 4.76
CA VAL A 24 8.59 -19.10 5.25
C VAL A 24 7.49 -18.24 4.61
N LEU A 25 7.29 -18.35 3.30
CA LEU A 25 6.23 -17.63 2.60
C LEU A 25 4.84 -18.03 3.13
N GLN A 26 4.63 -19.31 3.41
CA GLN A 26 3.35 -19.81 3.92
C GLN A 26 3.10 -19.37 5.37
N ASP A 27 4.11 -19.40 6.23
CA ASP A 27 4.04 -18.85 7.59
C ASP A 27 3.71 -17.35 7.56
N GLU A 28 4.34 -16.59 6.67
CA GLU A 28 4.03 -15.17 6.51
C GLU A 28 2.58 -14.92 6.07
N ARG A 29 2.07 -15.70 5.10
CA ARG A 29 0.64 -15.66 4.69
C ARG A 29 -0.29 -16.01 5.85
N ASN A 30 0.02 -17.05 6.62
CA ASN A 30 -0.78 -17.45 7.79
C ASN A 30 -0.82 -16.35 8.85
N ARG A 31 0.33 -15.71 9.13
CA ARG A 31 0.40 -14.56 10.05
C ARG A 31 -0.40 -13.36 9.55
N GLN A 32 -0.46 -13.14 8.25
CA GLN A 32 -1.30 -12.09 7.66
C GLN A 32 -2.78 -12.43 7.84
N ALA A 33 -3.22 -13.64 7.48
CA ALA A 33 -4.59 -14.09 7.65
C ALA A 33 -5.05 -14.03 9.11
N HIS A 34 -4.20 -14.44 10.06
CA HIS A 34 -4.52 -14.36 11.48
C HIS A 34 -4.70 -12.92 11.97
N ARG A 35 -3.85 -11.98 11.51
CA ARG A 35 -4.00 -10.55 11.82
C ARG A 35 -5.31 -9.98 11.27
N GLU A 36 -5.71 -10.37 10.07
CA GLU A 36 -6.97 -9.96 9.45
C GLU A 36 -8.19 -10.49 10.23
N LEU A 37 -8.18 -11.78 10.60
CA LEU A 37 -9.24 -12.38 11.41
C LEU A 37 -9.35 -11.76 12.80
N LYS A 38 -8.20 -11.47 13.43
CA LYS A 38 -8.17 -10.76 14.70
C LYS A 38 -8.81 -9.36 14.58
N SER A 39 -8.44 -8.59 13.56
CA SER A 39 -9.07 -7.30 13.28
C SER A 39 -10.59 -7.45 13.11
N PHE A 40 -11.04 -8.46 12.38
CA PHE A 40 -12.46 -8.69 12.20
C PHE A 40 -13.18 -8.99 13.51
N ASN A 41 -12.59 -9.82 14.38
CA ASN A 41 -13.15 -10.10 15.70
C ASN A 41 -13.19 -8.87 16.61
N ASP A 42 -12.15 -8.02 16.57
CA ASP A 42 -12.01 -6.88 17.47
C ASP A 42 -12.89 -5.68 17.07
N ILE A 43 -13.01 -5.38 15.76
CA ILE A 43 -13.69 -4.16 15.24
C ILE A 43 -14.79 -4.45 14.21
N GLY A 44 -15.08 -5.72 13.92
CA GLY A 44 -16.07 -6.13 12.92
C GLY A 44 -15.64 -5.87 11.47
N LYS A 45 -14.36 -5.53 11.23
CA LYS A 45 -13.83 -5.21 9.89
C LYS A 45 -12.45 -5.82 9.69
N PHE A 46 -12.22 -6.38 8.51
CA PHE A 46 -10.89 -6.78 8.07
C PHE A 46 -9.96 -5.56 7.99
N ALA A 47 -8.70 -5.74 8.35
CA ALA A 47 -7.69 -4.69 8.29
C ALA A 47 -7.32 -4.33 6.84
N CYS A 48 -7.52 -5.27 5.91
CA CYS A 48 -7.34 -5.07 4.47
C CYS A 48 -5.95 -4.51 4.11
N LYS A 49 -4.90 -4.98 4.80
CA LYS A 49 -3.54 -4.41 4.68
C LYS A 49 -2.80 -4.80 3.40
N HIS A 50 -3.38 -5.67 2.58
CA HIS A 50 -2.76 -6.11 1.35
C HIS A 50 -2.63 -4.94 0.35
N PRO A 51 -1.46 -4.70 -0.29
CA PRO A 51 -1.26 -3.57 -1.19
C PRO A 51 -2.33 -3.43 -2.28
N PHE A 52 -2.78 -4.53 -2.90
CA PHE A 52 -3.87 -4.50 -3.89
C PHE A 52 -5.19 -4.01 -3.30
N VAL A 53 -5.55 -4.47 -2.10
CA VAL A 53 -6.82 -4.09 -1.45
C VAL A 53 -6.78 -2.61 -1.06
N VAL A 54 -5.64 -2.14 -0.52
CA VAL A 54 -5.42 -0.73 -0.19
C VAL A 54 -5.54 0.16 -1.44
N LYS A 55 -4.90 -0.21 -2.54
CA LYS A 55 -4.99 0.51 -3.83
C LYS A 55 -6.42 0.58 -4.35
N GLN A 56 -7.10 -0.56 -4.39
CA GLN A 56 -8.47 -0.65 -4.89
C GLN A 56 -9.43 0.17 -4.02
N LYS A 57 -9.24 0.14 -2.70
CA LYS A 57 -10.01 0.96 -1.77
C LYS A 57 -9.79 2.46 -2.03
N HIS A 58 -8.54 2.91 -2.10
CA HIS A 58 -8.22 4.30 -2.41
C HIS A 58 -8.77 4.78 -3.74
N TYR A 59 -8.75 3.91 -4.76
CA TYR A 59 -9.36 4.17 -6.06
C TYR A 59 -10.87 4.39 -5.92
N LYS A 60 -11.60 3.46 -5.29
CA LYS A 60 -13.05 3.55 -5.10
C LYS A 60 -13.46 4.78 -4.30
N ASP A 61 -12.76 5.04 -3.20
CA ASP A 61 -13.01 6.20 -2.33
C ASP A 61 -12.81 7.51 -3.13
N SER A 62 -11.70 7.62 -3.87
CA SER A 62 -11.42 8.80 -4.70
C SER A 62 -12.42 8.94 -5.84
N TYR A 63 -12.84 7.84 -6.46
CA TYR A 63 -13.79 7.86 -7.58
C TYR A 63 -15.15 8.38 -7.13
N SER A 64 -15.65 7.92 -5.98
CA SER A 64 -16.90 8.41 -5.40
C SER A 64 -16.82 9.91 -5.11
N GLU A 65 -15.79 10.34 -4.36
CA GLU A 65 -15.59 11.73 -3.96
C GLU A 65 -15.48 12.67 -5.17
N LEU A 66 -14.69 12.30 -6.17
CA LEU A 66 -14.43 13.13 -7.34
C LEU A 66 -15.61 13.16 -8.31
N THR A 67 -16.38 12.07 -8.41
CA THR A 67 -17.62 12.04 -9.20
C THR A 67 -18.67 12.95 -8.56
N GLU A 68 -18.79 12.92 -7.24
CA GLU A 68 -19.67 13.84 -6.51
C GLU A 68 -19.21 15.29 -6.69
N LEU A 69 -17.90 15.56 -6.56
CA LEU A 69 -17.32 16.89 -6.78
C LEU A 69 -17.61 17.41 -8.19
N LYS A 70 -17.44 16.58 -9.23
CA LYS A 70 -17.77 16.94 -10.62
C LYS A 70 -19.25 17.31 -10.77
N ARG A 71 -20.14 16.63 -10.05
CA ARG A 71 -21.58 16.89 -10.09
C ARG A 71 -21.96 18.18 -9.34
N THR A 72 -21.35 18.45 -8.19
CA THR A 72 -21.72 19.58 -7.33
C THR A 72 -20.99 20.87 -7.68
N ASP A 73 -19.70 20.78 -8.03
CA ASP A 73 -18.85 21.92 -8.37
C ASP A 73 -17.81 21.52 -9.45
N PRO A 74 -18.17 21.64 -10.73
CA PRO A 74 -17.27 21.33 -11.84
C PRO A 74 -16.00 22.21 -11.85
N ALA A 75 -16.06 23.44 -11.36
CA ALA A 75 -14.90 24.33 -11.34
C ALA A 75 -13.87 23.87 -10.31
N ALA A 76 -14.33 23.45 -9.12
CA ALA A 76 -13.47 22.82 -8.12
C ALA A 76 -12.87 21.51 -8.63
N PHE A 77 -13.63 20.70 -9.37
CA PHE A 77 -13.11 19.48 -10.00
C PHE A 77 -11.94 19.77 -10.96
N LEU A 78 -12.07 20.77 -11.85
CA LEU A 78 -10.98 21.15 -12.76
C LEU A 78 -9.75 21.68 -12.00
N LYS A 79 -9.97 22.43 -10.92
CA LYS A 79 -8.89 22.91 -10.06
C LYS A 79 -8.15 21.74 -9.40
N GLU A 80 -8.87 20.70 -9.00
CA GLU A 80 -8.29 19.50 -8.37
C GLU A 80 -7.29 18.77 -9.26
N ILE A 81 -7.52 18.74 -10.58
CA ILE A 81 -6.55 18.20 -11.57
C ILE A 81 -5.19 18.90 -11.44
N THR A 82 -5.22 20.22 -11.36
CA THR A 82 -4.01 21.03 -11.21
C THR A 82 -3.37 20.81 -9.84
N ASN A 83 -4.18 20.81 -8.78
CA ASN A 83 -3.72 20.61 -7.40
C ASN A 83 -2.99 19.27 -7.24
N VAL A 84 -3.60 18.17 -7.71
CA VAL A 84 -3.04 16.82 -7.60
C VAL A 84 -1.73 16.72 -8.40
N THR A 85 -1.70 17.29 -9.60
CA THR A 85 -0.48 17.32 -10.43
C THR A 85 0.66 18.08 -9.75
N GLN A 86 0.37 19.23 -9.16
CA GLN A 86 1.37 20.01 -8.40
C GLN A 86 1.82 19.29 -7.12
N ASN A 87 0.88 18.63 -6.42
CA ASN A 87 1.19 17.85 -5.22
C ASN A 87 2.15 16.70 -5.53
N ILE A 88 1.90 15.94 -6.59
CA ILE A 88 2.79 14.87 -7.06
C ILE A 88 4.19 15.41 -7.33
N ARG A 89 4.31 16.50 -8.10
CA ARG A 89 5.62 17.13 -8.40
C ARG A 89 6.35 17.55 -7.13
N ARG A 90 5.64 18.13 -6.16
CA ARG A 90 6.21 18.54 -4.87
C ARG A 90 6.76 17.35 -4.08
N ILE A 91 5.96 16.30 -3.93
CA ILE A 91 6.36 15.10 -3.18
C ILE A 91 7.55 14.41 -3.87
N GLN A 92 7.52 14.27 -5.20
CA GLN A 92 8.64 13.73 -5.97
C GLN A 92 9.91 14.55 -5.76
N SER A 93 9.82 15.89 -5.82
CA SER A 93 10.96 16.77 -5.55
C SER A 93 11.49 16.61 -4.13
N GLN A 94 10.62 16.47 -3.12
CA GLN A 94 11.03 16.22 -1.73
C GLN A 94 11.79 14.90 -1.60
N ILE A 95 11.29 13.83 -2.21
CA ILE A 95 11.93 12.50 -2.21
C ILE A 95 13.29 12.56 -2.92
N ASN A 96 13.35 13.14 -4.13
CA ASN A 96 14.56 13.21 -4.94
C ASN A 96 15.67 14.02 -4.27
N ASN A 97 15.30 15.12 -3.60
CA ASN A 97 16.23 15.96 -2.85
C ASN A 97 16.54 15.40 -1.45
N LYS A 98 16.11 14.16 -1.15
CA LYS A 98 16.34 13.47 0.13
C LYS A 98 16.04 14.35 1.35
N LYS A 99 14.95 15.14 1.29
CA LYS A 99 14.60 16.08 2.36
C LYS A 99 14.10 15.39 3.64
N TYR A 100 13.92 14.07 3.61
CA TYR A 100 13.43 13.28 4.74
C TYR A 100 14.54 13.10 5.79
N LYS A 101 14.14 13.07 7.06
CA LYS A 101 15.03 12.93 8.22
C LYS A 101 15.10 11.49 8.73
N SER A 102 14.16 10.63 8.34
CA SER A 102 14.12 9.22 8.73
C SER A 102 13.57 8.32 7.62
N GLU A 103 13.82 7.01 7.72
CA GLU A 103 13.24 6.03 6.80
C GLU A 103 11.70 5.92 6.95
N ASP A 104 11.16 6.23 8.13
CA ASP A 104 9.70 6.31 8.33
C ASP A 104 9.09 7.49 7.57
N GLU A 105 9.73 8.65 7.61
CA GLU A 105 9.28 9.83 6.86
C GLU A 105 9.36 9.57 5.36
N LYS A 106 10.44 8.93 4.90
CA LYS A 106 10.59 8.50 3.52
C LYS A 106 9.47 7.53 3.11
N ARG A 107 9.16 6.52 3.92
CA ARG A 107 8.04 5.59 3.68
C ARG A 107 6.71 6.34 3.56
N SER A 108 6.45 7.28 4.47
CA SER A 108 5.25 8.12 4.44
C SER A 108 5.14 8.94 3.16
N TRP A 109 6.25 9.51 2.67
CA TRP A 109 6.26 10.26 1.41
C TRP A 109 5.95 9.39 0.20
N HIS A 110 6.49 8.16 0.16
CA HIS A 110 6.16 7.20 -0.91
C HIS A 110 4.69 6.80 -0.88
N GLN A 111 4.12 6.57 0.30
CA GLN A 111 2.69 6.29 0.46
C GLN A 111 1.81 7.47 0.02
N ASN A 112 2.20 8.71 0.34
CA ASN A 112 1.49 9.90 -0.09
C ASN A 112 1.58 10.12 -1.61
N LEU A 113 2.73 9.83 -2.20
CA LEU A 113 2.93 9.86 -3.64
C LEU A 113 2.01 8.84 -4.34
N GLU A 114 1.94 7.62 -3.81
CA GLU A 114 1.08 6.56 -4.35
C GLU A 114 -0.40 6.95 -4.29
N LYS A 115 -0.87 7.48 -3.16
CA LYS A 115 -2.25 7.99 -3.02
C LYS A 115 -2.55 9.12 -4.00
N ALA A 116 -1.65 10.09 -4.15
CA ALA A 116 -1.83 11.20 -5.08
C ALA A 116 -1.85 10.71 -6.54
N THR A 117 -1.04 9.71 -6.87
CA THR A 117 -1.00 9.09 -8.20
C THR A 117 -2.30 8.35 -8.52
N ILE A 118 -2.84 7.58 -7.56
CA ILE A 118 -4.16 6.93 -7.70
C ILE A 118 -5.24 7.99 -7.92
N ARG A 119 -5.22 9.09 -7.15
CA ARG A 119 -6.19 10.17 -7.31
C ARG A 119 -6.10 10.83 -8.69
N LYS A 120 -4.90 11.00 -9.23
CA LYS A 120 -4.70 11.50 -10.61
C LYS A 120 -5.28 10.54 -11.64
N GLN A 121 -5.02 9.24 -11.51
CA GLN A 121 -5.59 8.22 -12.40
C GLN A 121 -7.12 8.29 -12.40
N VAL A 122 -7.73 8.38 -11.22
CA VAL A 122 -9.19 8.49 -11.09
C VAL A 122 -9.72 9.75 -11.78
N LEU A 123 -9.05 10.89 -11.63
CA LEU A 123 -9.44 12.12 -12.34
C LEU A 123 -9.41 11.93 -13.86
N GLU A 124 -8.36 11.29 -14.38
CA GLU A 124 -8.21 11.00 -15.82
C GLU A 124 -9.28 10.02 -16.31
N ASP A 125 -9.62 9.00 -15.52
CA ASP A 125 -10.69 8.05 -15.82
C ASP A 125 -12.07 8.74 -15.87
N ILE A 126 -12.35 9.67 -14.94
CA ILE A 126 -13.62 10.43 -14.87
C ILE A 126 -13.76 11.44 -16.03
N ILE A 127 -12.65 11.91 -16.59
CA ILE A 127 -12.64 12.83 -17.75
C ILE A 127 -12.77 12.04 -19.06
N SER A 128 -12.17 10.85 -19.12
CA SER A 128 -12.11 10.03 -20.33
C SER A 128 -13.34 9.15 -20.53
N GLY A 129 -14.09 8.86 -19.46
CA GLY A 129 -15.40 8.19 -19.51
C GLY A 129 -16.56 9.18 -19.56
#